data_AF-A0A3M1NV97-F1
#
_entry.id   AF-A0A3M1NV97-F1
#
_cell.length_a   1.000
_cell.length_b   1.000
_cell.length_c   1.000
_cell.angle_alpha   90.00
_cell.angle_beta   90.00
_cell.angle_gamma   90.00
#
_symmetry.space_group_name_H-M   'P 1'
#
loop_
_entity.id
_entity.type
_entity.pdbx_description
1 polymer ?
#
loop_
_entity_poly.entity_id
_entity_poly.type
_entity_poly.pdbx_seq_one_letter_code
_entity_poly.pdbx_strand_id
1 'polypeptide(L)'
;MSFHASITRCLLVALLLALPAGVAAQAPVLISHQGVLHDAEGTPLAGNVILTFRLFDAPTDGTALWSEDHGVALDDGLFQVLLGSIEPLDGVPFDRPYWLGIAVNNGPELEPRMPLTAVPFSLHAQTVADSSLTPAAFDPEAGSEGQVLAIEAGRVVWKTPEMTASGVPGLTATELSDGNHLLLLNRTNRIGAEWFGIRAPVFDENDWGGMYIETRGDGITDSRPFYGYAHNGTITGWHEINSAAGEWQLVLKGGLQFKVDTETGDATATGRLIAGSNVESDGDVTAAGDVIAEGLLTSNGGGVRFPDGSVQTTAATSSEGTPGLTVVDQGNDTYLHLINRTNRIGAEWFGVRAPIRFENEYGGMYIETNGDGISHSKPFYGYAHNGTVTGWHELDGATQEWRLIIGGGNVRFKVDGTNGDVFADGTFNPGGADLAEAFDVEGHASAYEPGDVLVISTNRDRTVARSSGAYSPLVAGVYATRPGVLLSENGIDGMAADQVPMGVIGVVPTRVTHEGGPIRRGDLLVTSSTPGHAMKADPAKLGFGMVIGKALEDFDGPGPGRIQVLVNIK
;
A
#
# COMPACT_ATOMS: atom_id res chain seq x y z
N MET A 1 -97.23 10.98 -8.09
CA MET A 1 -95.97 10.50 -8.72
C MET A 1 -94.82 10.80 -7.79
N SER A 2 -94.42 9.86 -6.92
CA SER A 2 -93.17 9.91 -6.13
C SER A 2 -93.01 8.61 -5.33
N PHE A 3 -93.00 7.44 -5.99
CA PHE A 3 -92.69 6.17 -5.30
C PHE A 3 -91.89 5.16 -6.14
N HIS A 4 -91.50 5.52 -7.37
CA HIS A 4 -90.78 4.62 -8.30
C HIS A 4 -89.29 4.97 -8.52
N ALA A 5 -88.76 6.01 -7.87
CA ALA A 5 -87.37 6.45 -8.10
C ALA A 5 -86.33 5.88 -7.09
N SER A 6 -86.77 5.20 -6.01
CA SER A 6 -85.85 4.80 -4.92
C SER A 6 -85.40 3.33 -4.95
N ILE A 7 -86.06 2.44 -5.70
CA ILE A 7 -85.72 1.00 -5.73
C ILE A 7 -84.65 0.70 -6.79
N THR A 8 -84.59 1.48 -7.89
CA THR A 8 -83.63 1.28 -8.97
C THR A 8 -82.20 1.72 -8.61
N ARG A 9 -82.02 2.59 -7.59
CA ARG A 9 -80.69 3.02 -7.11
C ARG A 9 -80.02 2.04 -6.14
N CYS A 10 -80.77 1.16 -5.48
CA CYS A 10 -80.20 0.16 -4.56
C CYS A 10 -79.71 -1.12 -5.29
N LEU A 11 -80.27 -1.46 -6.45
CA LEU A 11 -79.88 -2.66 -7.22
C LEU A 11 -78.63 -2.46 -8.09
N LEU A 12 -78.24 -1.21 -8.40
CA LEU A 12 -77.05 -0.91 -9.21
C LEU A 12 -75.75 -0.79 -8.38
N VAL A 13 -75.84 -0.64 -7.06
CA VAL A 13 -74.68 -0.57 -6.16
C VAL A 13 -74.28 -1.96 -5.64
N ALA A 14 -75.21 -2.92 -5.61
CA ALA A 14 -74.93 -4.30 -5.16
C ALA A 14 -74.21 -5.18 -6.21
N LEU A 15 -74.13 -4.75 -7.49
CA LEU A 15 -73.50 -5.53 -8.56
C LEU A 15 -72.04 -5.10 -8.86
N LEU A 16 -71.50 -4.08 -8.18
CA LEU A 16 -70.18 -3.52 -8.46
C LEU A 16 -69.03 -4.00 -7.55
N LEU A 17 -69.23 -5.05 -6.75
CA LEU A 17 -68.24 -5.53 -5.76
C LEU A 17 -67.87 -7.03 -5.88
N ALA A 18 -67.89 -7.59 -7.09
CA ALA A 18 -67.32 -8.91 -7.34
C ALA A 18 -66.12 -8.82 -8.30
N LEU A 19 -64.91 -8.67 -7.74
CA LEU A 19 -63.66 -8.98 -8.42
C LEU A 19 -63.01 -10.21 -7.75
N PRO A 20 -62.45 -11.16 -8.53
CA PRO A 20 -61.89 -12.41 -8.01
C PRO A 20 -60.46 -12.23 -7.47
N ALA A 21 -60.09 -13.03 -6.47
CA ALA A 21 -58.76 -13.09 -5.88
C ALA A 21 -57.72 -13.64 -6.89
N GLY A 22 -56.53 -13.03 -6.90
CA GLY A 22 -55.43 -13.33 -7.81
C GLY A 22 -54.77 -14.69 -7.58
N VAL A 23 -54.26 -15.26 -8.66
CA VAL A 23 -53.34 -16.42 -8.67
C VAL A 23 -51.92 -15.88 -8.50
N ALA A 24 -51.15 -16.45 -7.57
CA ALA A 24 -49.73 -16.11 -7.35
C ALA A 24 -48.81 -16.99 -8.22
N ALA A 25 -47.80 -16.39 -8.85
CA ALA A 25 -46.74 -17.09 -9.60
C ALA A 25 -45.45 -17.19 -8.76
N GLN A 26 -44.79 -18.36 -8.79
CA GLN A 26 -43.55 -18.64 -8.02
C GLN A 26 -42.30 -18.46 -8.90
N ALA A 27 -41.19 -17.96 -8.32
CA ALA A 27 -39.94 -17.67 -9.04
C ALA A 27 -39.16 -18.94 -9.47
N PRO A 28 -38.37 -18.91 -10.56
CA PRO A 28 -37.62 -20.07 -11.06
C PRO A 28 -36.48 -20.50 -10.15
N VAL A 29 -36.20 -21.82 -10.07
CA VAL A 29 -35.14 -22.42 -9.25
C VAL A 29 -33.88 -22.64 -10.10
N LEU A 30 -32.76 -21.99 -9.75
CA LEU A 30 -31.48 -22.06 -10.48
C LEU A 30 -30.33 -22.49 -9.54
N ILE A 31 -29.32 -23.19 -10.07
CA ILE A 31 -28.13 -23.66 -9.30
C ILE A 31 -26.84 -23.20 -10.00
N SER A 32 -25.94 -22.51 -9.30
CA SER A 32 -24.64 -22.12 -9.86
C SER A 32 -23.62 -23.27 -9.81
N HIS A 33 -22.86 -23.48 -10.89
CA HIS A 33 -21.78 -24.46 -10.95
C HIS A 33 -20.54 -23.92 -11.67
N GLN A 34 -19.34 -24.23 -11.18
CA GLN A 34 -18.06 -23.82 -11.77
C GLN A 34 -17.00 -24.91 -11.61
N GLY A 35 -16.03 -24.99 -12.52
CA GLY A 35 -14.96 -25.98 -12.48
C GLY A 35 -13.85 -25.71 -13.50
N VAL A 36 -12.73 -26.44 -13.39
CA VAL A 36 -11.58 -26.36 -14.30
C VAL A 36 -11.38 -27.69 -15.03
N LEU A 37 -11.28 -27.66 -16.35
CA LEU A 37 -11.09 -28.84 -17.20
C LEU A 37 -9.64 -28.95 -17.68
N HIS A 38 -9.07 -30.15 -17.57
CA HIS A 38 -7.73 -30.51 -18.05
C HIS A 38 -7.82 -31.69 -19.03
N ASP A 39 -6.83 -31.82 -19.91
CA ASP A 39 -6.62 -33.04 -20.72
C ASP A 39 -6.04 -34.19 -19.90
N ALA A 40 -5.83 -35.35 -20.54
CA ALA A 40 -5.34 -36.56 -19.87
C ALA A 40 -3.91 -36.42 -19.32
N GLU A 41 -3.14 -35.49 -19.88
CA GLU A 41 -1.78 -35.15 -19.46
C GLU A 41 -1.74 -34.06 -18.37
N GLY A 42 -2.91 -33.52 -17.97
CA GLY A 42 -3.08 -32.55 -16.89
C GLY A 42 -2.91 -31.09 -17.32
N THR A 43 -2.94 -30.79 -18.62
CA THR A 43 -2.87 -29.42 -19.14
C THR A 43 -4.28 -28.81 -19.23
N PRO A 44 -4.51 -27.56 -18.80
CA PRO A 44 -5.83 -26.94 -18.91
C PRO A 44 -6.31 -26.87 -20.36
N LEU A 45 -7.57 -27.22 -20.59
CA LEU A 45 -8.19 -27.14 -21.91
C LEU A 45 -8.52 -25.67 -22.24
N ALA A 46 -8.24 -25.22 -23.46
CA ALA A 46 -8.50 -23.85 -23.91
C ALA A 46 -9.42 -23.81 -25.13
N GLY A 47 -10.25 -22.77 -25.22
CA GLY A 47 -11.18 -22.53 -26.33
C GLY A 47 -12.64 -22.89 -26.02
N ASN A 48 -13.52 -22.78 -27.03
CA ASN A 48 -14.95 -23.02 -26.84
C ASN A 48 -15.29 -24.50 -26.87
N VAL A 49 -16.02 -24.96 -25.86
CA VAL A 49 -16.54 -26.32 -25.74
C VAL A 49 -18.03 -26.29 -25.41
N ILE A 50 -18.74 -27.37 -25.70
CA ILE A 50 -20.10 -27.59 -25.20
C ILE A 50 -20.01 -28.54 -24.00
N LEU A 51 -20.50 -28.09 -22.86
CA LEU A 51 -20.65 -28.88 -21.65
C LEU A 51 -22.10 -29.29 -21.49
N THR A 52 -22.36 -30.59 -21.50
CA THR A 52 -23.68 -31.12 -21.17
C THR A 52 -23.71 -31.50 -19.70
N PHE A 53 -24.67 -30.96 -18.96
CA PHE A 53 -24.90 -31.26 -17.56
C PHE A 53 -26.13 -32.15 -17.40
N ARG A 54 -26.03 -33.14 -16.52
CA ARG A 54 -27.14 -34.05 -16.21
C ARG A 54 -27.23 -34.31 -14.72
N LEU A 55 -28.45 -34.28 -14.18
CA LEU A 55 -28.73 -34.72 -12.82
C LEU A 55 -29.23 -36.15 -12.83
N PHE A 56 -28.55 -37.01 -12.07
CA PHE A 56 -28.84 -38.43 -11.94
C PHE A 56 -29.26 -38.77 -10.52
N ASP A 57 -30.04 -39.84 -10.42
CA ASP A 57 -30.48 -40.43 -9.15
C ASP A 57 -29.52 -41.46 -8.55
N ALA A 58 -28.42 -41.77 -9.25
CA ALA A 58 -27.38 -42.67 -8.77
C ALA A 58 -25.98 -42.28 -9.31
N PRO A 59 -24.90 -42.62 -8.58
CA PRO A 59 -23.53 -42.26 -8.95
C PRO A 59 -23.00 -42.98 -10.21
N THR A 60 -23.48 -44.20 -10.52
CA THR A 60 -23.18 -44.97 -11.75
C THR A 60 -24.44 -45.68 -12.24
N ASP A 61 -24.60 -45.87 -13.57
CA ASP A 61 -25.73 -46.55 -14.24
C ASP A 61 -27.16 -45.97 -13.97
N GLY A 62 -27.27 -44.82 -13.28
CA GLY A 62 -28.54 -44.15 -12.95
C GLY A 62 -29.23 -43.45 -14.12
N THR A 63 -30.50 -43.06 -13.93
CA THR A 63 -31.31 -42.38 -14.95
C THR A 63 -31.09 -40.87 -14.89
N ALA A 64 -30.90 -40.23 -16.05
CA ALA A 64 -30.85 -38.76 -16.13
C ALA A 64 -32.27 -38.21 -15.92
N LEU A 65 -32.49 -37.55 -14.80
CA LEU A 65 -33.78 -36.95 -14.44
C LEU A 65 -33.94 -35.54 -15.02
N TRP A 66 -32.82 -34.90 -15.34
CA TRP A 66 -32.78 -33.59 -15.95
C TRP A 66 -31.46 -33.44 -16.72
N SER A 67 -31.48 -32.70 -17.83
CA SER A 67 -30.34 -32.49 -18.70
C SER A 67 -30.42 -31.12 -19.36
N GLU A 68 -29.28 -30.44 -19.50
CA GLU A 68 -29.17 -29.27 -20.35
C GLU A 68 -27.75 -29.09 -20.91
N ASP A 69 -27.65 -28.40 -22.06
CA ASP A 69 -26.40 -28.17 -22.78
C ASP A 69 -25.99 -26.70 -22.70
N HIS A 70 -24.73 -26.44 -22.34
CA HIS A 70 -24.14 -25.10 -22.30
C HIS A 70 -22.94 -25.00 -23.22
N GLY A 71 -22.97 -24.05 -24.16
CA GLY A 71 -21.77 -23.65 -24.90
C GLY A 71 -20.95 -22.66 -24.08
N VAL A 72 -19.73 -23.03 -23.67
CA VAL A 72 -18.86 -22.21 -22.83
C VAL A 72 -17.49 -22.00 -23.48
N ALA A 73 -16.94 -20.80 -23.34
CA ALA A 73 -15.54 -20.53 -23.68
C ALA A 73 -14.69 -20.79 -22.43
N LEU A 74 -13.74 -21.72 -22.52
CA LEU A 74 -12.82 -22.00 -21.43
C LEU A 74 -11.68 -20.99 -21.44
N ASP A 75 -11.39 -20.44 -20.26
CA ASP A 75 -10.23 -19.58 -20.00
C ASP A 75 -9.34 -20.28 -18.98
N ASP A 76 -8.16 -20.72 -19.43
CA ASP A 76 -7.24 -21.60 -18.68
C ASP A 76 -7.96 -22.81 -18.01
N GLY A 77 -8.89 -23.42 -18.76
CA GLY A 77 -9.71 -24.55 -18.30
C GLY A 77 -10.94 -24.19 -17.46
N LEU A 78 -11.07 -22.97 -16.94
CA LEU A 78 -12.16 -22.58 -16.05
C LEU A 78 -13.47 -22.31 -16.81
N PHE A 79 -14.60 -22.74 -16.23
CA PHE A 79 -15.94 -22.37 -16.65
C PHE A 79 -16.86 -22.08 -15.45
N GLN A 80 -17.94 -21.34 -15.71
CA GLN A 80 -19.05 -21.11 -14.78
C GLN A 80 -20.38 -21.09 -15.52
N VAL A 81 -21.39 -21.77 -14.98
CA VAL A 81 -22.75 -21.89 -15.55
C VAL A 81 -23.83 -21.81 -14.48
N LEU A 82 -25.06 -21.50 -14.89
CA LEU A 82 -26.26 -21.57 -14.06
C LEU A 82 -27.16 -22.69 -14.56
N LEU A 83 -27.25 -23.74 -13.76
CA LEU A 83 -28.11 -24.89 -14.03
C LEU A 83 -29.58 -24.55 -13.80
N GLY A 84 -30.45 -24.97 -14.72
CA GLY A 84 -31.88 -24.68 -14.68
C GLY A 84 -32.30 -23.45 -15.48
N SER A 85 -31.33 -22.77 -16.10
CA SER A 85 -31.54 -21.52 -16.84
C SER A 85 -32.07 -21.74 -18.25
N ILE A 86 -31.88 -22.94 -18.80
CA ILE A 86 -32.39 -23.33 -20.11
C ILE A 86 -33.57 -24.28 -19.93
N GLU A 87 -33.39 -25.37 -19.18
CA GLU A 87 -34.46 -26.30 -18.82
C GLU A 87 -34.81 -26.15 -17.32
N PRO A 88 -36.01 -25.73 -16.94
CA PRO A 88 -36.36 -25.51 -15.53
C PRO A 88 -36.17 -26.74 -14.63
N LEU A 89 -35.80 -26.50 -13.37
CA LEU A 89 -35.58 -27.55 -12.36
C LEU A 89 -36.82 -27.86 -11.50
N ASP A 90 -37.98 -27.25 -11.78
CA ASP A 90 -39.22 -27.36 -10.98
C ASP A 90 -39.81 -28.78 -10.94
N GLY A 91 -39.50 -29.61 -11.95
CA GLY A 91 -39.84 -31.03 -11.97
C GLY A 91 -38.96 -31.92 -11.08
N VAL A 92 -37.89 -31.39 -10.49
CA VAL A 92 -36.96 -32.15 -9.63
C VAL A 92 -37.28 -31.85 -8.15
N PRO A 93 -37.65 -32.85 -7.34
CA PRO A 93 -38.15 -32.61 -5.99
C PRO A 93 -37.08 -32.34 -4.92
N PHE A 94 -35.79 -32.62 -5.19
CA PHE A 94 -34.66 -32.40 -4.26
C PHE A 94 -34.83 -33.01 -2.85
N ASP A 95 -35.54 -34.12 -2.76
CA ASP A 95 -35.95 -34.83 -1.54
C ASP A 95 -35.05 -36.03 -1.17
N ARG A 96 -34.06 -36.33 -2.01
CA ARG A 96 -33.08 -37.42 -1.87
C ARG A 96 -31.71 -37.01 -2.43
N PRO A 97 -30.65 -37.81 -2.28
CA PRO A 97 -29.35 -37.48 -2.90
C PRO A 97 -29.43 -37.51 -4.43
N TYR A 98 -28.75 -36.56 -5.09
CA TYR A 98 -28.63 -36.46 -6.55
C TYR A 98 -27.15 -36.29 -6.94
N TRP A 99 -26.77 -36.67 -8.17
CA TRP A 99 -25.41 -36.56 -8.69
C TRP A 99 -25.38 -35.81 -10.02
N LEU A 100 -24.46 -34.86 -10.15
CA LEU A 100 -24.19 -34.10 -11.36
C LEU A 100 -23.14 -34.82 -12.21
N GLY A 101 -23.54 -35.17 -13.43
CA GLY A 101 -22.66 -35.61 -14.50
C GLY A 101 -22.35 -34.47 -15.47
N ILE A 102 -21.15 -34.53 -16.06
CA ILE A 102 -20.68 -33.57 -17.07
C ILE A 102 -20.09 -34.36 -18.25
N ALA A 103 -20.50 -34.03 -19.48
CA ALA A 103 -19.88 -34.50 -20.72
C ALA A 103 -19.36 -33.32 -21.56
N VAL A 104 -18.20 -33.48 -22.21
CA VAL A 104 -17.56 -32.43 -23.02
C VAL A 104 -17.68 -32.75 -24.51
N ASN A 105 -18.17 -31.80 -25.31
CA ASN A 105 -18.31 -31.88 -26.77
C ASN A 105 -19.02 -33.16 -27.26
N ASN A 106 -20.09 -33.56 -26.58
CA ASN A 106 -20.84 -34.81 -26.84
C ASN A 106 -20.00 -36.10 -26.77
N GLY A 107 -18.84 -36.05 -26.11
CA GLY A 107 -18.04 -37.22 -25.76
C GLY A 107 -18.67 -38.05 -24.64
N PRO A 108 -17.97 -39.10 -24.16
CA PRO A 108 -18.44 -39.86 -23.01
C PRO A 108 -18.50 -38.99 -21.75
N GLU A 109 -19.40 -39.35 -20.83
CA GLU A 109 -19.56 -38.67 -19.53
C GLU A 109 -18.27 -38.79 -18.71
N LEU A 110 -17.85 -37.70 -18.07
CA LEU A 110 -16.68 -37.70 -17.20
C LEU A 110 -16.99 -38.48 -15.91
N GLU A 111 -16.08 -39.37 -15.51
CA GLU A 111 -16.19 -40.17 -14.29
C GLU A 111 -15.10 -39.80 -13.26
N PRO A 112 -15.43 -39.79 -11.94
CA PRO A 112 -16.74 -40.07 -11.35
C PRO A 112 -17.69 -38.85 -11.36
N ARG A 113 -19.01 -39.11 -11.32
CA ARG A 113 -20.03 -38.06 -11.16
C ARG A 113 -19.93 -37.38 -9.79
N MET A 114 -20.29 -36.10 -9.73
CA MET A 114 -20.18 -35.28 -8.53
C MET A 114 -21.48 -35.32 -7.71
N PRO A 115 -21.47 -35.62 -6.40
CA PRO A 115 -22.69 -35.55 -5.58
C PRO A 115 -23.14 -34.10 -5.37
N LEU A 116 -24.44 -33.85 -5.51
CA LEU A 116 -25.05 -32.58 -5.14
C LEU A 116 -25.34 -32.58 -3.63
N THR A 117 -24.72 -31.65 -2.91
CA THR A 117 -24.81 -31.57 -1.45
C THR A 117 -25.52 -30.31 -1.02
N ALA A 118 -26.15 -30.35 0.16
CA ALA A 118 -26.71 -29.17 0.77
C ALA A 118 -25.59 -28.18 1.12
N VAL A 119 -25.83 -26.90 0.85
CA VAL A 119 -24.95 -25.84 1.34
C VAL A 119 -25.17 -25.67 2.85
N PRO A 120 -24.13 -25.42 3.67
CA PRO A 120 -24.24 -25.43 5.14
C PRO A 120 -25.39 -24.60 5.70
N PHE A 121 -25.77 -23.50 5.04
CA PHE A 121 -26.87 -22.64 5.46
C PHE A 121 -28.28 -23.17 5.16
N SER A 122 -28.46 -24.03 4.15
CA SER A 122 -29.79 -24.56 3.80
C SER A 122 -30.26 -25.68 4.73
N LEU A 123 -29.37 -26.25 5.56
CA LEU A 123 -29.70 -27.32 6.50
C LEU A 123 -30.65 -26.90 7.62
N HIS A 124 -30.66 -25.62 8.02
CA HIS A 124 -31.53 -25.14 9.10
C HIS A 124 -33.03 -25.19 8.75
N ALA A 125 -33.38 -25.14 7.46
CA ALA A 125 -34.77 -25.24 7.01
C ALA A 125 -35.40 -26.62 7.30
N GLN A 126 -34.59 -27.64 7.63
CA GLN A 126 -35.07 -29.00 7.93
C GLN A 126 -35.89 -29.11 9.24
N THR A 127 -35.93 -28.06 10.07
CA THR A 127 -36.64 -28.08 11.36
C THR A 127 -38.10 -27.59 11.29
N VAL A 128 -38.53 -27.10 10.13
CA VAL A 128 -39.92 -26.64 9.91
C VAL A 128 -40.78 -27.81 9.46
N ALA A 129 -41.87 -28.06 10.18
CA ALA A 129 -42.81 -29.13 9.83
C ALA A 129 -43.62 -28.77 8.58
N ASP A 130 -43.83 -29.76 7.70
CA ASP A 130 -44.56 -29.58 6.45
C ASP A 130 -45.95 -28.97 6.68
N SER A 131 -46.28 -27.95 5.88
CA SER A 131 -47.58 -27.26 5.91
C SER A 131 -47.98 -26.63 7.26
N SER A 132 -47.05 -26.50 8.22
CA SER A 132 -47.26 -25.75 9.48
C SER A 132 -47.47 -24.26 9.25
N LEU A 133 -47.09 -23.78 8.07
CA LEU A 133 -47.30 -22.43 7.60
C LEU A 133 -48.24 -22.49 6.39
N THR A 134 -49.42 -21.89 6.53
CA THR A 134 -50.41 -21.80 5.44
C THR A 134 -50.87 -20.34 5.30
N PRO A 135 -51.34 -19.93 4.10
CA PRO A 135 -51.78 -18.55 3.88
C PRO A 135 -52.86 -18.08 4.87
N ALA A 136 -53.84 -18.93 5.19
CA ALA A 136 -54.93 -18.58 6.10
C ALA A 136 -54.49 -18.38 7.57
N ALA A 137 -53.39 -19.02 8.00
CA ALA A 137 -52.85 -18.84 9.35
C ALA A 137 -52.21 -17.46 9.58
N PHE A 138 -52.01 -16.72 8.49
CA PHE A 138 -51.39 -15.40 8.48
C PHE A 138 -52.25 -14.38 7.73
N ASP A 139 -53.52 -14.69 7.47
CA ASP A 139 -54.48 -13.72 6.94
C ASP A 139 -54.91 -12.77 8.07
N PRO A 140 -54.55 -11.47 8.02
CA PRO A 140 -54.89 -10.51 9.06
C PRO A 140 -56.40 -10.19 9.13
N GLU A 141 -57.18 -10.49 8.10
CA GLU A 141 -58.64 -10.27 8.09
C GLU A 141 -59.43 -11.47 8.65
N ALA A 142 -58.77 -12.59 8.93
CA ALA A 142 -59.44 -13.80 9.43
C ALA A 142 -59.81 -13.73 10.94
N GLY A 143 -59.22 -12.81 11.71
CA GLY A 143 -59.50 -12.62 13.14
C GLY A 143 -60.59 -11.57 13.43
N SER A 144 -61.39 -11.76 14.48
CA SER A 144 -62.36 -10.73 14.92
C SER A 144 -61.70 -9.64 15.79
N GLU A 145 -62.26 -8.43 15.78
CA GLU A 145 -61.74 -7.29 16.57
C GLU A 145 -61.60 -7.65 18.06
N GLY A 146 -60.42 -7.40 18.64
CA GLY A 146 -60.09 -7.74 20.02
C GLY A 146 -59.57 -9.17 20.23
N GLN A 147 -59.43 -9.96 19.16
CA GLN A 147 -58.69 -11.21 19.20
C GLN A 147 -57.18 -11.01 18.96
N VAL A 148 -56.38 -11.87 19.57
CA VAL A 148 -54.94 -11.98 19.39
C VAL A 148 -54.60 -13.35 18.83
N LEU A 149 -53.53 -13.40 18.05
CA LEU A 149 -53.01 -14.65 17.53
C LEU A 149 -52.37 -15.46 18.67
N ALA A 150 -52.66 -16.75 18.72
CA ALA A 150 -52.18 -17.69 19.72
C ALA A 150 -51.79 -19.00 19.05
N ILE A 151 -50.96 -19.78 19.74
CA ILE A 151 -50.63 -21.14 19.33
C ILE A 151 -51.44 -22.09 20.20
N GLU A 152 -52.29 -22.90 19.57
CA GLU A 152 -53.00 -23.99 20.22
C GLU A 152 -52.72 -25.28 19.45
N ALA A 153 -52.28 -26.32 20.19
CA ALA A 153 -51.92 -27.63 19.63
C ALA A 153 -50.92 -27.59 18.45
N GLY A 154 -49.96 -26.65 18.47
CA GLY A 154 -48.88 -26.56 17.46
C GLY A 154 -49.30 -25.89 16.14
N ARG A 155 -50.47 -25.25 16.10
CA ARG A 155 -50.95 -24.45 14.96
C ARG A 155 -51.27 -23.03 15.43
N VAL A 156 -51.21 -22.10 14.49
CA VAL A 156 -51.48 -20.67 14.73
C VAL A 156 -52.97 -20.37 14.52
N VAL A 157 -53.64 -19.70 15.49
CA VAL A 157 -55.10 -19.41 15.56
C VAL A 157 -55.42 -18.06 16.26
N TRP A 158 -56.65 -17.51 16.23
CA TRP A 158 -57.06 -16.19 16.83
C TRP A 158 -57.98 -16.30 18.10
N LYS A 159 -57.84 -15.46 19.18
CA LYS A 159 -58.54 -15.55 20.52
C LYS A 159 -58.65 -14.25 21.41
N THR A 160 -59.61 -14.08 22.35
CA THR A 160 -59.88 -12.84 23.21
C THR A 160 -59.36 -12.87 24.71
N PRO A 161 -58.93 -11.74 25.39
CA PRO A 161 -58.35 -11.70 26.79
C PRO A 161 -59.14 -10.94 27.96
N GLU A 162 -58.82 -11.11 29.29
CA GLU A 162 -59.47 -10.50 30.54
C GLU A 162 -58.53 -10.06 31.76
N MET A 163 -58.89 -9.08 32.66
CA MET A 163 -58.17 -8.62 33.93
C MET A 163 -58.99 -7.93 35.10
N THR A 164 -58.60 -8.00 36.43
CA THR A 164 -59.16 -7.23 37.64
C THR A 164 -58.19 -7.06 38.88
N ALA A 165 -58.28 -5.98 39.71
CA ALA A 165 -57.54 -5.83 41.02
C ALA A 165 -58.15 -4.85 42.09
N SER A 166 -58.18 -5.21 43.39
CA SER A 166 -58.56 -4.36 44.57
C SER A 166 -57.80 -4.79 45.86
N GLY A 167 -57.35 -3.85 46.71
CA GLY A 167 -56.85 -4.12 48.07
C GLY A 167 -55.34 -4.03 48.35
N VAL A 168 -54.53 -3.43 47.47
CA VAL A 168 -53.06 -3.36 47.64
C VAL A 168 -52.65 -2.06 48.35
N PRO A 169 -51.95 -2.10 49.51
CA PRO A 169 -51.44 -0.91 50.20
C PRO A 169 -50.53 -0.09 49.28
N GLY A 170 -50.83 1.19 49.15
CA GLY A 170 -50.08 2.07 48.26
C GLY A 170 -50.51 2.01 46.81
N LEU A 171 -51.72 1.53 46.46
CA LEU A 171 -52.34 1.69 45.13
C LEU A 171 -53.73 2.31 45.30
N THR A 172 -53.93 3.53 44.83
CA THR A 172 -55.23 4.24 44.85
C THR A 172 -55.67 4.50 43.42
N ALA A 173 -56.78 3.91 42.99
CA ALA A 173 -57.46 4.27 41.76
C ALA A 173 -58.62 5.20 42.13
N THR A 174 -58.58 6.46 41.69
CA THR A 174 -59.66 7.43 41.93
C THR A 174 -60.20 7.90 40.59
N GLU A 175 -61.51 7.79 40.37
CA GLU A 175 -62.17 8.47 39.25
C GLU A 175 -62.10 9.99 39.46
N LEU A 176 -61.62 10.67 38.44
CA LEU A 176 -61.66 12.12 38.36
C LEU A 176 -63.06 12.58 37.93
N SER A 177 -63.40 13.83 38.24
CA SER A 177 -64.74 14.40 37.98
C SER A 177 -65.12 14.49 36.50
N ASP A 178 -64.18 14.19 35.60
CA ASP A 178 -64.35 14.18 34.14
C ASP A 178 -64.54 12.76 33.57
N GLY A 179 -64.59 11.72 34.42
CA GLY A 179 -64.75 10.33 33.99
C GLY A 179 -63.46 9.62 33.62
N ASN A 180 -62.29 10.24 33.85
CA ASN A 180 -60.99 9.58 33.71
C ASN A 180 -60.59 8.85 35.01
N HIS A 181 -59.74 7.83 34.90
CA HIS A 181 -59.22 7.10 36.06
C HIS A 181 -57.78 7.54 36.38
N LEU A 182 -57.52 7.93 37.63
CA LEU A 182 -56.19 8.26 38.14
C LEU A 182 -55.66 7.10 38.99
N LEU A 183 -54.51 6.53 38.62
CA LEU A 183 -53.84 5.48 39.38
C LEU A 183 -52.61 6.05 40.12
N LEU A 184 -52.66 6.11 41.45
CA LEU A 184 -51.60 6.64 42.31
C LEU A 184 -50.97 5.54 43.14
N LEU A 185 -49.63 5.50 43.20
CA LEU A 185 -48.89 4.52 43.97
C LEU A 185 -48.08 5.18 45.11
N ASN A 186 -48.33 4.78 46.36
CA ASN A 186 -47.65 5.21 47.60
C ASN A 186 -47.73 6.71 47.98
N ARG A 187 -48.77 7.44 47.55
CA ARG A 187 -49.10 8.82 48.01
C ARG A 187 -50.55 9.22 47.70
N THR A 188 -50.99 10.34 48.29
CA THR A 188 -52.40 10.82 48.26
C THR A 188 -52.66 12.12 47.48
N ASN A 189 -51.64 12.95 47.21
CA ASN A 189 -51.82 14.24 46.52
C ASN A 189 -51.12 14.26 45.15
N ARG A 190 -51.77 14.88 44.15
CA ARG A 190 -51.24 15.14 42.80
C ARG A 190 -50.17 16.24 42.83
N ILE A 191 -49.13 16.12 42.00
CA ILE A 191 -48.17 17.21 41.75
C ILE A 191 -48.40 17.73 40.33
N GLY A 192 -48.64 19.04 40.18
CA GLY A 192 -48.86 19.66 38.88
C GLY A 192 -49.99 19.00 38.07
N ALA A 193 -49.74 18.74 36.78
CA ALA A 193 -50.69 18.15 35.83
C ALA A 193 -50.57 16.62 35.68
N GLU A 194 -49.97 15.91 36.63
CA GLU A 194 -49.62 14.48 36.53
C GLU A 194 -50.83 13.52 36.47
N TRP A 195 -50.78 12.47 35.63
CA TRP A 195 -51.86 11.47 35.40
C TRP A 195 -51.51 10.04 35.88
N PHE A 196 -50.27 9.79 36.34
CA PHE A 196 -49.80 8.56 36.98
C PHE A 196 -48.56 8.90 37.82
N GLY A 197 -48.25 8.20 38.93
CA GLY A 197 -47.01 8.45 39.68
C GLY A 197 -46.74 7.50 40.87
N ILE A 198 -45.47 7.07 41.04
CA ILE A 198 -44.95 6.23 42.15
C ILE A 198 -44.00 7.07 43.00
N ARG A 199 -44.19 7.09 44.33
CA ARG A 199 -43.17 7.60 45.27
C ARG A 199 -42.26 6.46 45.72
N ALA A 200 -40.98 6.50 45.32
CA ALA A 200 -39.94 5.66 45.93
C ALA A 200 -39.46 6.33 47.23
N PRO A 201 -39.63 5.72 48.42
CA PRO A 201 -39.05 6.28 49.64
C PRO A 201 -37.53 6.04 49.65
N VAL A 202 -36.76 7.11 49.74
CA VAL A 202 -35.31 7.07 49.97
C VAL A 202 -35.09 7.27 51.47
N PHE A 203 -34.37 6.35 52.12
CA PHE A 203 -34.19 6.36 53.59
C PHE A 203 -32.79 6.82 54.03
N ASP A 204 -31.80 6.91 53.13
CA ASP A 204 -30.46 7.44 53.38
C ASP A 204 -29.73 7.91 52.08
N GLU A 205 -28.56 8.53 52.24
CA GLU A 205 -27.87 9.34 51.22
C GLU A 205 -27.23 8.57 50.05
N ASN A 206 -27.36 7.24 50.01
CA ASN A 206 -26.73 6.40 48.98
C ASN A 206 -27.70 5.53 48.15
N ASP A 207 -29.01 5.64 48.35
CA ASP A 207 -30.01 4.85 47.59
C ASP A 207 -30.64 5.64 46.43
N TRP A 208 -30.83 4.96 45.28
CA TRP A 208 -31.42 5.55 44.06
C TRP A 208 -32.65 4.76 43.60
N GLY A 209 -33.77 5.44 43.31
CA GLY A 209 -34.96 4.85 42.67
C GLY A 209 -35.53 5.76 41.57
N GLY A 210 -36.27 5.20 40.60
CA GLY A 210 -36.96 5.98 39.56
C GLY A 210 -38.05 5.21 38.78
N MET A 211 -38.93 5.94 38.06
CA MET A 211 -40.03 5.42 37.23
C MET A 211 -40.30 6.30 35.98
N TYR A 212 -40.77 5.69 34.88
CA TYR A 212 -41.12 6.25 33.56
C TYR A 212 -42.62 6.60 33.39
N ILE A 213 -42.97 7.80 32.87
CA ILE A 213 -44.38 8.23 32.61
C ILE A 213 -44.49 9.14 31.37
N GLU A 214 -45.44 8.84 30.49
CA GLU A 214 -45.83 9.66 29.33
C GLU A 214 -46.93 10.67 29.70
N THR A 215 -46.83 11.93 29.24
CA THR A 215 -47.91 12.93 29.41
C THR A 215 -48.38 13.44 28.05
N ARG A 216 -49.69 13.36 27.78
CA ARG A 216 -50.34 14.11 26.69
C ARG A 216 -50.63 15.53 27.18
N GLY A 217 -49.93 16.52 26.65
CA GLY A 217 -50.22 17.94 26.86
C GLY A 217 -51.36 18.43 25.97
N ASP A 218 -52.23 19.24 26.54
CA ASP A 218 -53.40 19.89 25.95
C ASP A 218 -53.09 21.23 25.25
N GLY A 219 -51.95 21.31 24.55
CA GLY A 219 -51.74 22.34 23.53
C GLY A 219 -51.13 23.67 23.98
N ILE A 220 -50.32 23.69 25.04
CA ILE A 220 -49.35 24.79 25.26
C ILE A 220 -47.96 24.14 25.40
N THR A 221 -47.01 24.63 24.62
CA THR A 221 -45.62 24.17 24.47
C THR A 221 -44.95 23.73 25.78
N ASP A 222 -44.20 22.63 25.72
CA ASP A 222 -43.44 21.93 26.77
C ASP A 222 -44.16 20.76 27.47
N SER A 223 -44.38 19.68 26.73
CA SER A 223 -44.42 18.32 27.32
C SER A 223 -43.03 17.70 27.20
N ARG A 224 -42.37 17.48 28.34
CA ARG A 224 -41.03 16.88 28.43
C ARG A 224 -41.17 15.50 29.07
N PRO A 225 -40.80 14.38 28.42
CA PRO A 225 -40.67 13.12 29.12
C PRO A 225 -39.60 13.32 30.19
N PHE A 226 -39.93 13.12 31.47
CA PHE A 226 -38.97 13.28 32.56
C PHE A 226 -38.64 11.89 33.11
N TYR A 227 -37.37 11.51 33.01
CA TYR A 227 -36.78 10.61 33.99
C TYR A 227 -35.71 11.40 34.71
N GLY A 228 -35.98 11.77 35.96
CA GLY A 228 -35.15 12.69 36.71
C GLY A 228 -34.91 12.21 38.13
N TYR A 229 -33.71 12.52 38.62
CA TYR A 229 -33.28 12.20 39.97
C TYR A 229 -33.33 13.48 40.81
N ALA A 230 -33.97 13.41 41.97
CA ALA A 230 -34.01 14.49 42.95
C ALA A 230 -33.21 14.09 44.18
N HIS A 231 -32.40 15.02 44.69
CA HIS A 231 -31.66 14.87 45.94
C HIS A 231 -32.11 15.97 46.90
N ASN A 232 -32.52 15.60 48.12
CA ASN A 232 -33.05 16.52 49.14
C ASN A 232 -34.16 17.46 48.64
N GLY A 233 -35.09 16.94 47.85
CA GLY A 233 -36.25 17.70 47.35
C GLY A 233 -35.96 18.68 46.21
N THR A 234 -34.73 18.71 45.70
CA THR A 234 -34.35 19.51 44.52
C THR A 234 -34.02 18.59 43.35
N ILE A 235 -34.53 18.90 42.15
CA ILE A 235 -34.23 18.13 40.94
C ILE A 235 -32.76 18.35 40.59
N THR A 236 -31.98 17.28 40.56
CA THR A 236 -30.53 17.31 40.36
C THR A 236 -30.08 16.76 39.02
N GLY A 237 -30.96 16.09 38.28
CA GLY A 237 -30.69 15.67 36.92
C GLY A 237 -31.94 15.11 36.25
N TRP A 238 -32.05 15.26 34.94
CA TRP A 238 -33.14 14.71 34.16
C TRP A 238 -32.74 14.49 32.71
N HIS A 239 -33.43 13.57 32.06
CA HIS A 239 -33.42 13.44 30.61
C HIS A 239 -34.73 13.98 30.05
N GLU A 240 -34.69 14.72 28.95
CA GLU A 240 -35.88 15.30 28.28
C GLU A 240 -35.76 15.25 26.75
N ILE A 241 -36.90 15.29 26.06
CA ILE A 241 -36.94 15.70 24.66
C ILE A 241 -37.21 17.20 24.64
N ASN A 242 -36.20 17.97 24.23
CA ASN A 242 -36.36 19.38 23.90
C ASN A 242 -36.98 19.50 22.50
N SER A 243 -38.32 19.43 22.46
CA SER A 243 -39.09 19.47 21.23
C SER A 243 -38.89 20.74 20.39
N ALA A 244 -38.47 21.85 21.00
CA ALA A 244 -38.19 23.09 20.29
C ALA A 244 -36.86 23.06 19.52
N ALA A 245 -35.87 22.34 20.05
CA ALA A 245 -34.57 22.13 19.40
C ALA A 245 -34.52 20.82 18.58
N GLY A 246 -35.49 19.92 18.75
CA GLY A 246 -35.47 18.59 18.16
C GLY A 246 -34.43 17.67 18.80
N GLU A 247 -34.10 17.84 20.08
CA GLU A 247 -32.99 17.13 20.72
C GLU A 247 -33.46 16.31 21.94
N TRP A 248 -33.00 15.07 22.07
CA TRP A 248 -32.99 14.40 23.37
C TRP A 248 -31.82 14.93 24.18
N GLN A 249 -32.01 15.23 25.46
CA GLN A 249 -31.01 15.90 26.29
C GLN A 249 -30.93 15.25 27.67
N LEU A 250 -29.71 15.11 28.21
CA LEU A 250 -29.41 14.87 29.61
C LEU A 250 -28.90 16.17 30.23
N VAL A 251 -29.61 16.64 31.26
CA VAL A 251 -29.28 17.85 32.01
C VAL A 251 -28.98 17.45 33.46
N LEU A 252 -27.82 17.82 33.98
CA LEU A 252 -27.43 17.56 35.38
C LEU A 252 -27.12 18.88 36.08
N LYS A 253 -27.62 19.04 37.31
CA LYS A 253 -27.44 20.24 38.17
C LYS A 253 -27.74 21.57 37.45
N GLY A 254 -28.70 21.55 36.52
CA GLY A 254 -29.12 22.72 35.74
C GLY A 254 -28.27 23.04 34.51
N GLY A 255 -27.26 22.23 34.17
CA GLY A 255 -26.47 22.37 32.95
C GLY A 255 -26.67 21.19 31.99
N LEU A 256 -26.84 21.47 30.70
CA LEU A 256 -26.83 20.44 29.65
C LEU A 256 -25.51 19.67 29.73
N GLN A 257 -25.55 18.34 29.66
CA GLN A 257 -24.36 17.48 29.71
C GLN A 257 -24.21 16.61 28.46
N PHE A 258 -25.31 16.17 27.90
CA PHE A 258 -25.32 15.35 26.71
C PHE A 258 -26.61 15.60 25.96
N LYS A 259 -26.57 15.57 24.64
CA LYS A 259 -27.75 15.65 23.79
C LYS A 259 -27.57 14.81 22.55
N VAL A 260 -28.67 14.42 21.94
CA VAL A 260 -28.76 13.72 20.67
C VAL A 260 -29.82 14.42 19.85
N ASP A 261 -29.46 14.92 18.67
CA ASP A 261 -30.45 15.40 17.71
C ASP A 261 -31.35 14.23 17.31
N THR A 262 -32.67 14.41 17.42
CA THR A 262 -33.64 13.33 17.22
C THR A 262 -33.93 13.03 15.76
N GLU A 263 -33.51 13.90 14.84
CA GLU A 263 -33.68 13.75 13.40
C GLU A 263 -32.40 13.21 12.75
N THR A 264 -31.24 13.76 13.11
CA THR A 264 -29.95 13.31 12.53
C THR A 264 -29.28 12.19 13.32
N GLY A 265 -29.59 12.06 14.62
CA GLY A 265 -28.91 11.13 15.52
C GLY A 265 -27.58 11.66 16.07
N ASP A 266 -27.21 12.90 15.76
CA ASP A 266 -25.92 13.47 16.17
C ASP A 266 -25.86 13.71 17.68
N ALA A 267 -24.89 13.06 18.32
CA ALA A 267 -24.68 13.17 19.76
C ALA A 267 -23.66 14.25 20.12
N THR A 268 -24.03 15.18 21.01
CA THR A 268 -23.14 16.22 21.55
C THR A 268 -23.05 16.12 23.06
N ALA A 269 -21.85 15.97 23.61
CA ALA A 269 -21.59 16.07 25.03
C ALA A 269 -21.02 17.46 25.39
N THR A 270 -21.48 18.06 26.48
CA THR A 270 -20.93 19.29 27.04
C THR A 270 -20.08 18.94 28.24
N GLY A 271 -18.74 18.96 28.05
CA GLY A 271 -17.76 18.60 29.08
C GLY A 271 -16.78 17.53 28.59
N ARG A 272 -16.17 16.77 29.53
CA ARG A 272 -15.25 15.68 29.21
C ARG A 272 -16.02 14.37 29.03
N LEU A 273 -16.14 13.88 27.79
CA LEU A 273 -16.63 12.53 27.50
C LEU A 273 -15.48 11.53 27.68
N ILE A 274 -15.63 10.57 28.60
CA ILE A 274 -14.64 9.52 28.85
C ILE A 274 -15.26 8.18 28.42
N ALA A 275 -14.78 7.62 27.31
CA ALA A 275 -15.14 6.27 26.91
C ALA A 275 -14.18 5.28 27.59
N GLY A 276 -14.72 4.28 28.30
CA GLY A 276 -13.92 3.26 28.99
C GLY A 276 -13.24 2.25 28.06
N SER A 277 -13.63 2.21 26.80
CA SER A 277 -13.09 1.31 25.77
C SER A 277 -13.04 2.00 24.41
N ASN A 278 -14.08 1.87 23.57
CA ASN A 278 -14.11 2.43 22.21
C ASN A 278 -15.20 3.51 22.08
N VAL A 279 -14.94 4.50 21.23
CA VAL A 279 -15.97 5.37 20.65
C VAL A 279 -16.10 4.97 19.17
N GLU A 280 -17.17 4.27 18.83
CA GLU A 280 -17.47 3.85 17.47
C GLU A 280 -18.60 4.74 16.94
N SER A 281 -18.39 5.33 15.76
CA SER A 281 -19.35 6.22 15.11
C SER A 281 -19.47 5.81 13.64
N ASP A 282 -20.70 5.73 13.14
CA ASP A 282 -21.02 5.49 11.72
C ASP A 282 -21.01 6.79 10.89
N GLY A 283 -20.68 7.92 11.54
CA GLY A 283 -20.51 9.25 10.95
C GLY A 283 -19.31 10.01 11.54
N ASP A 284 -19.20 11.31 11.25
CA ASP A 284 -18.03 12.12 11.65
C ASP A 284 -17.95 12.37 13.16
N VAL A 285 -16.82 12.04 13.77
CA VAL A 285 -16.51 12.45 15.16
C VAL A 285 -15.83 13.82 15.12
N THR A 286 -16.60 14.87 15.36
CA THR A 286 -16.10 16.26 15.32
C THR A 286 -15.81 16.78 16.73
N ALA A 287 -14.56 17.15 17.01
CA ALA A 287 -14.16 17.84 18.24
C ALA A 287 -13.93 19.34 17.94
N ALA A 288 -14.55 20.22 18.71
CA ALA A 288 -14.39 21.67 18.55
C ALA A 288 -13.05 22.21 19.13
N GLY A 289 -12.23 21.35 19.74
CA GLY A 289 -10.92 21.66 20.33
C GLY A 289 -9.95 20.49 20.15
N ASP A 290 -8.89 20.43 20.97
CA ASP A 290 -7.85 19.39 20.82
C ASP A 290 -8.40 17.97 21.05
N VAL A 291 -8.09 17.04 20.14
CA VAL A 291 -8.24 15.60 20.37
C VAL A 291 -7.00 15.10 21.09
N ILE A 292 -7.08 14.95 22.42
CA ILE A 292 -5.98 14.45 23.26
C ILE A 292 -6.17 12.95 23.50
N ALA A 293 -5.32 12.12 22.88
CA ALA A 293 -5.25 10.68 23.13
C ALA A 293 -3.99 10.34 23.92
N GLU A 294 -4.13 9.67 25.07
CA GLU A 294 -2.97 9.13 25.81
C GLU A 294 -2.43 7.82 25.18
N GLY A 295 -3.07 7.33 24.11
CA GLY A 295 -2.73 6.11 23.36
C GLY A 295 -2.71 6.31 21.84
N LEU A 296 -2.79 5.22 21.08
CA LEU A 296 -2.70 5.23 19.60
C LEU A 296 -4.01 5.69 18.93
N LEU A 297 -3.91 6.62 17.98
CA LEU A 297 -5.00 6.99 17.05
C LEU A 297 -4.84 6.20 15.75
N THR A 298 -5.80 5.32 15.43
CA THR A 298 -5.75 4.43 14.26
C THR A 298 -6.95 4.70 13.33
N SER A 299 -6.70 4.95 12.04
CA SER A 299 -7.74 4.98 11.00
C SER A 299 -7.76 3.64 10.28
N ASN A 300 -8.88 2.90 10.35
CA ASN A 300 -9.03 1.60 9.70
C ASN A 300 -9.47 1.70 8.22
N GLY A 301 -9.58 2.92 7.70
CA GLY A 301 -9.87 3.25 6.30
C GLY A 301 -10.10 4.75 6.11
N GLY A 302 -9.52 5.35 5.07
CA GLY A 302 -9.79 6.76 4.69
C GLY A 302 -8.83 7.83 5.22
N GLY A 303 -7.96 7.55 6.20
CA GLY A 303 -6.94 8.51 6.71
C GLY A 303 -7.46 9.51 7.75
N VAL A 304 -6.60 10.45 8.18
CA VAL A 304 -6.90 11.54 9.11
C VAL A 304 -7.03 12.85 8.33
N ARG A 305 -8.22 13.47 8.32
CA ARG A 305 -8.48 14.71 7.57
C ARG A 305 -8.21 15.96 8.41
N PHE A 306 -7.46 16.91 7.88
CA PHE A 306 -7.15 18.18 8.52
C PHE A 306 -8.15 19.29 8.14
N PRO A 307 -8.25 20.39 8.91
CA PRO A 307 -9.22 21.47 8.68
C PRO A 307 -9.06 22.20 7.34
N ASP A 308 -7.89 22.11 6.70
CA ASP A 308 -7.64 22.65 5.36
C ASP A 308 -8.18 21.74 4.23
N GLY A 309 -8.74 20.58 4.57
CA GLY A 309 -9.34 19.62 3.68
C GLY A 309 -8.40 18.50 3.23
N SER A 310 -7.11 18.56 3.54
CA SER A 310 -6.13 17.52 3.24
C SER A 310 -6.35 16.27 4.11
N VAL A 311 -6.05 15.09 3.57
CA VAL A 311 -6.22 13.81 4.27
C VAL A 311 -4.88 13.10 4.39
N GLN A 312 -4.37 12.99 5.61
CA GLN A 312 -3.19 12.20 5.92
C GLN A 312 -3.56 10.73 6.08
N THR A 313 -3.37 9.97 5.02
CA THR A 313 -3.58 8.51 5.04
C THR A 313 -2.39 7.74 5.63
N THR A 314 -1.25 8.41 5.89
CA THR A 314 -0.06 7.84 6.55
C THR A 314 0.73 8.91 7.34
N ALA A 315 1.15 8.57 8.56
CA ALA A 315 1.73 9.48 9.56
C ALA A 315 3.18 9.95 9.26
N ALA A 316 3.50 11.22 9.56
CA ALA A 316 4.82 11.66 10.05
C ALA A 316 4.85 13.16 10.45
N THR A 317 5.29 13.46 11.67
CA THR A 317 6.44 14.36 11.96
C THR A 317 6.89 14.18 13.42
N SER A 318 8.19 14.10 13.62
CA SER A 318 8.87 13.97 14.92
C SER A 318 9.40 15.32 15.41
N SER A 319 9.39 15.52 16.73
CA SER A 319 10.27 16.48 17.42
C SER A 319 11.74 16.18 17.13
N GLU A 320 12.59 17.20 17.18
CA GLU A 320 14.03 17.13 16.90
C GLU A 320 14.69 15.85 17.46
N GLY A 321 15.29 15.06 16.56
CA GLY A 321 16.17 13.95 16.92
C GLY A 321 15.64 12.53 16.71
N THR A 322 14.43 12.34 16.18
CA THR A 322 13.98 11.04 15.65
C THR A 322 13.57 11.13 14.17
N PRO A 323 13.64 10.04 13.39
CA PRO A 323 13.53 10.09 11.94
C PRO A 323 12.07 10.24 11.49
N GLY A 324 11.63 11.48 11.25
CA GLY A 324 10.34 11.78 10.64
C GLY A 324 10.47 12.16 9.15
N LEU A 325 9.46 11.77 8.36
CA LEU A 325 9.18 12.30 7.03
C LEU A 325 8.47 13.66 7.17
N THR A 326 9.09 14.73 6.71
CA THR A 326 8.51 16.07 6.57
C THR A 326 8.04 16.23 5.14
N VAL A 327 6.73 16.37 4.92
CA VAL A 327 6.19 16.82 3.62
C VAL A 327 5.97 18.32 3.71
N VAL A 328 6.71 19.08 2.89
CA VAL A 328 6.57 20.55 2.83
C VAL A 328 5.83 20.91 1.55
N ASP A 329 4.66 21.55 1.69
CA ASP A 329 3.96 22.18 0.57
C ASP A 329 4.70 23.47 0.17
N GLN A 330 5.14 23.53 -1.09
CA GLN A 330 5.88 24.68 -1.63
C GLN A 330 5.00 25.58 -2.52
N GLY A 331 3.70 25.28 -2.66
CA GLY A 331 2.82 25.89 -3.64
C GLY A 331 3.11 25.42 -5.08
N ASN A 332 2.10 25.46 -5.95
CA ASN A 332 2.11 24.97 -7.34
C ASN A 332 2.33 23.45 -7.50
N ASP A 333 1.58 22.61 -6.77
CA ASP A 333 1.58 21.14 -6.92
C ASP A 333 2.96 20.46 -6.74
N THR A 334 3.80 21.00 -5.85
CA THR A 334 5.13 20.44 -5.56
C THR A 334 5.27 20.04 -4.09
N TYR A 335 5.20 18.73 -3.84
CA TYR A 335 5.45 18.15 -2.52
C TYR A 335 6.94 17.85 -2.36
N LEU A 336 7.60 18.54 -1.43
CA LEU A 336 8.99 18.27 -1.05
C LEU A 336 9.00 17.27 0.10
N HIS A 337 9.61 16.10 -0.11
CA HIS A 337 9.68 15.04 0.90
C HIS A 337 11.06 15.01 1.55
N LEU A 338 11.18 15.49 2.78
CA LEU A 338 12.42 15.53 3.51
C LEU A 338 12.40 14.51 4.66
N ILE A 339 13.49 13.78 4.88
CA ILE A 339 13.64 12.90 6.03
C ILE A 339 14.72 13.49 6.94
N ASN A 340 14.37 13.70 8.21
CA ASN A 340 15.28 14.17 9.26
C ASN A 340 15.87 15.59 9.03
N ARG A 341 15.17 16.42 8.25
CA ARG A 341 15.49 17.83 7.99
C ARG A 341 14.26 18.62 7.54
N THR A 342 14.32 19.95 7.64
CA THR A 342 13.22 20.87 7.34
C THR A 342 13.51 21.84 6.19
N ASN A 343 14.78 22.15 5.95
CA ASN A 343 15.18 23.05 4.86
C ASN A 343 15.60 22.26 3.63
N ARG A 344 15.31 22.80 2.44
CA ARG A 344 15.79 22.32 1.13
C ARG A 344 17.28 22.63 0.92
N ILE A 345 18.00 21.78 0.19
CA ILE A 345 19.33 22.05 -0.38
C ILE A 345 19.15 22.16 -1.89
N GLY A 346 19.50 23.32 -2.45
CA GLY A 346 19.42 23.58 -3.88
C GLY A 346 18.03 23.31 -4.45
N ALA A 347 17.98 22.51 -5.53
CA ALA A 347 16.76 22.13 -6.24
C ALA A 347 16.27 20.70 -5.89
N GLU A 348 16.50 20.18 -4.68
CA GLU A 348 16.08 18.82 -4.31
C GLU A 348 14.54 18.68 -4.20
N TRP A 349 14.00 17.49 -4.48
CA TRP A 349 12.56 17.16 -4.33
C TRP A 349 12.33 16.02 -3.32
N PHE A 350 13.38 15.24 -3.04
CA PHE A 350 13.46 14.27 -1.97
C PHE A 350 14.84 14.41 -1.31
N GLY A 351 14.91 14.47 0.02
CA GLY A 351 16.18 14.70 0.71
C GLY A 351 16.24 14.05 2.09
N VAL A 352 17.24 13.20 2.32
CA VAL A 352 17.50 12.57 3.62
C VAL A 352 18.69 13.26 4.29
N ARG A 353 18.55 13.68 5.55
CA ARG A 353 19.70 14.09 6.38
C ARG A 353 20.10 12.94 7.29
N ALA A 354 21.28 12.39 7.06
CA ALA A 354 21.93 11.44 7.97
C ALA A 354 22.94 12.20 8.85
N PRO A 355 22.59 12.57 10.09
CA PRO A 355 23.53 13.25 10.99
C PRO A 355 24.66 12.29 11.36
N ILE A 356 25.89 12.79 11.24
CA ILE A 356 27.10 12.12 11.72
C ILE A 356 27.37 12.56 13.16
N ARG A 357 27.81 11.64 14.03
CA ARG A 357 28.00 11.89 15.47
C ARG A 357 29.41 12.39 15.79
N PHE A 358 30.40 12.05 14.97
CA PHE A 358 31.79 12.45 15.17
C PHE A 358 32.42 13.07 13.92
N GLU A 359 33.51 13.83 14.13
CA GLU A 359 34.35 14.35 13.05
C GLU A 359 34.97 13.16 12.28
N ASN A 360 34.80 13.15 10.96
CA ASN A 360 35.19 12.06 10.03
C ASN A 360 34.27 10.84 9.94
N GLU A 361 33.05 10.90 10.47
CA GLU A 361 32.02 9.91 10.13
C GLU A 361 31.33 10.24 8.79
N TYR A 362 30.85 9.22 8.10
CA TYR A 362 30.09 9.37 6.85
C TYR A 362 28.61 9.09 7.11
N GLY A 363 27.75 10.02 6.71
CA GLY A 363 26.31 9.77 6.63
C GLY A 363 25.99 9.03 5.33
N GLY A 364 24.98 8.16 5.35
CA GLY A 364 24.56 7.40 4.17
C GLY A 364 23.06 7.12 4.16
N MET A 365 22.55 6.75 2.99
CA MET A 365 21.22 6.20 2.83
C MET A 365 21.38 4.69 2.62
N TYR A 366 21.03 3.90 3.64
CA TYR A 366 20.97 2.45 3.51
C TYR A 366 19.57 2.06 3.06
N ILE A 367 19.44 1.50 1.86
CA ILE A 367 18.18 0.93 1.37
C ILE A 367 18.31 -0.58 1.51
N GLU A 368 17.67 -1.14 2.53
CA GLU A 368 17.56 -2.59 2.65
C GLU A 368 16.56 -3.10 1.61
N THR A 369 17.05 -3.86 0.66
CA THR A 369 16.22 -4.49 -0.36
C THR A 369 15.87 -5.90 0.09
N ASN A 370 14.71 -6.07 0.73
CA ASN A 370 14.19 -7.40 1.05
C ASN A 370 13.86 -8.14 -0.24
N GLY A 371 14.75 -9.03 -0.68
CA GLY A 371 14.52 -9.94 -1.80
C GLY A 371 13.41 -10.95 -1.48
N ASP A 372 12.64 -11.32 -2.48
CA ASP A 372 11.62 -12.39 -2.48
C ASP A 372 12.23 -13.81 -2.53
N GLY A 373 13.54 -13.93 -2.30
CA GLY A 373 14.28 -15.19 -2.42
C GLY A 373 14.59 -15.63 -3.85
N ILE A 374 14.19 -14.86 -4.87
CA ILE A 374 14.39 -15.18 -6.30
C ILE A 374 15.08 -14.05 -7.07
N SER A 375 14.95 -12.79 -6.63
CA SER A 375 15.63 -11.64 -7.25
C SER A 375 16.82 -11.17 -6.40
N HIS A 376 18.02 -11.56 -6.81
CA HIS A 376 19.28 -11.35 -6.06
C HIS A 376 19.85 -9.92 -6.18
N SER A 377 19.21 -9.07 -6.99
CA SER A 377 19.64 -7.70 -7.28
C SER A 377 18.44 -6.78 -7.22
N LYS A 378 18.51 -5.71 -6.41
CA LYS A 378 17.56 -4.60 -6.46
C LYS A 378 18.34 -3.30 -6.62
N PRO A 379 17.80 -2.29 -7.31
CA PRO A 379 18.49 -1.01 -7.50
C PRO A 379 18.82 -0.39 -6.13
N PHE A 380 20.08 -0.02 -5.90
CA PHE A 380 20.44 0.71 -4.68
C PHE A 380 20.14 2.21 -4.80
N TYR A 381 20.05 2.74 -6.03
CA TYR A 381 19.47 4.02 -6.40
C TYR A 381 19.35 4.13 -7.94
N GLY A 382 18.26 4.72 -8.43
CA GLY A 382 17.93 4.72 -9.85
C GLY A 382 17.14 5.94 -10.29
N TYR A 383 17.16 6.21 -11.59
CA TYR A 383 16.51 7.33 -12.25
C TYR A 383 15.46 6.80 -13.22
N ALA A 384 14.30 7.43 -13.21
CA ALA A 384 13.24 7.20 -14.19
C ALA A 384 13.01 8.46 -15.04
N HIS A 385 12.62 8.25 -16.30
CA HIS A 385 12.18 9.30 -17.21
C HIS A 385 10.85 8.87 -17.83
N ASN A 386 9.83 9.72 -17.75
CA ASN A 386 8.45 9.44 -18.17
C ASN A 386 7.90 8.12 -17.61
N GLY A 387 8.09 7.87 -16.32
CA GLY A 387 7.59 6.67 -15.64
C GLY A 387 8.35 5.38 -15.93
N THR A 388 9.41 5.43 -16.74
CA THR A 388 10.25 4.25 -17.05
C THR A 388 11.63 4.41 -16.42
N VAL A 389 12.13 3.38 -15.74
CA VAL A 389 13.49 3.38 -15.18
C VAL A 389 14.52 3.41 -16.32
N THR A 390 15.34 4.44 -16.38
CA THR A 390 16.31 4.68 -17.47
C THR A 390 17.75 4.41 -17.07
N GLY A 391 18.08 4.41 -15.78
CA GLY A 391 19.40 4.02 -15.31
C GLY A 391 19.44 3.84 -13.80
N TRP A 392 20.27 2.91 -13.33
CA TRP A 392 20.43 2.60 -11.92
C TRP A 392 21.79 1.97 -11.68
N HIS A 393 22.13 1.80 -10.43
CA HIS A 393 23.23 0.95 -10.03
C HIS A 393 22.76 -0.06 -8.99
N GLU A 394 23.40 -1.22 -8.97
CA GLU A 394 23.03 -2.35 -8.11
C GLU A 394 24.30 -3.07 -7.63
N LEU A 395 24.17 -3.72 -6.49
CA LEU A 395 25.08 -4.79 -6.09
C LEU A 395 24.33 -6.11 -6.34
N ASP A 396 24.86 -6.95 -7.21
CA ASP A 396 24.32 -8.29 -7.41
C ASP A 396 24.75 -9.19 -6.25
N GLY A 397 23.80 -9.63 -5.43
CA GLY A 397 24.09 -10.46 -4.26
C GLY A 397 24.61 -11.85 -4.60
N ALA A 398 24.32 -12.39 -5.79
CA ALA A 398 24.77 -13.70 -6.23
C ALA A 398 26.24 -13.69 -6.66
N THR A 399 26.61 -12.70 -7.48
CA THR A 399 27.95 -12.60 -8.07
C THR A 399 28.87 -11.63 -7.33
N GLN A 400 28.33 -10.89 -6.35
CA GLN A 400 29.02 -9.79 -5.67
C GLN A 400 29.48 -8.67 -6.63
N GLU A 401 28.84 -8.52 -7.80
CA GLU A 401 29.23 -7.51 -8.78
C GLU A 401 28.55 -6.17 -8.48
N TRP A 402 29.32 -5.09 -8.43
CA TRP A 402 28.77 -3.74 -8.45
C TRP A 402 28.57 -3.30 -9.90
N ARG A 403 27.34 -2.94 -10.29
CA ARG A 403 26.98 -2.66 -11.68
C ARG A 403 26.38 -1.26 -11.83
N LEU A 404 26.75 -0.58 -12.90
CA LEU A 404 26.08 0.60 -13.42
C LEU A 404 25.30 0.23 -14.69
N ILE A 405 24.00 0.47 -14.66
CA ILE A 405 23.04 0.05 -15.69
C ILE A 405 22.39 1.29 -16.28
N ILE A 406 22.44 1.44 -17.60
CA ILE A 406 21.93 2.62 -18.31
C ILE A 406 21.27 2.21 -19.63
N GLY A 407 20.14 2.82 -19.94
CA GLY A 407 19.43 2.65 -21.21
C GLY A 407 18.61 1.36 -21.25
N GLY A 408 17.77 1.15 -20.23
CA GLY A 408 16.80 0.05 -20.22
C GLY A 408 17.37 -1.33 -19.88
N GLY A 409 18.28 -1.40 -18.89
CA GLY A 409 18.77 -2.70 -18.36
C GLY A 409 20.16 -3.12 -18.80
N ASN A 410 20.85 -2.35 -19.64
CA ASN A 410 22.19 -2.69 -20.09
C ASN A 410 23.25 -2.31 -19.04
N VAL A 411 23.99 -3.28 -18.52
CA VAL A 411 25.19 -3.04 -17.70
C VAL A 411 26.24 -2.38 -18.58
N ARG A 412 26.66 -1.17 -18.25
CA ARG A 412 27.67 -0.40 -19.01
C ARG A 412 29.02 -0.37 -18.32
N PHE A 413 29.03 -0.55 -17.01
CA PHE A 413 30.24 -0.60 -16.20
C PHE A 413 29.98 -1.54 -15.03
N LYS A 414 30.96 -2.37 -14.69
CA LYS A 414 30.90 -3.21 -13.49
C LYS A 414 32.25 -3.40 -12.83
N VAL A 415 32.22 -3.63 -11.52
CA VAL A 415 33.35 -4.08 -10.71
C VAL A 415 33.00 -5.45 -10.13
N ASP A 416 33.85 -6.44 -10.36
CA ASP A 416 33.73 -7.76 -9.74
C ASP A 416 34.13 -7.67 -8.25
N GLY A 417 33.25 -8.08 -7.35
CA GLY A 417 33.51 -7.99 -5.90
C GLY A 417 34.43 -9.07 -5.35
N THR A 418 34.76 -10.10 -6.13
CA THR A 418 35.67 -11.18 -5.71
C THR A 418 37.13 -10.78 -5.92
N ASN A 419 37.45 -10.21 -7.09
CA ASN A 419 38.83 -9.90 -7.47
C ASN A 419 39.09 -8.41 -7.74
N GLY A 420 38.05 -7.57 -7.81
CA GLY A 420 38.17 -6.14 -8.08
C GLY A 420 38.31 -5.77 -9.55
N ASP A 421 38.13 -6.72 -10.47
CA ASP A 421 38.25 -6.48 -11.91
C ASP A 421 37.19 -5.49 -12.40
N VAL A 422 37.61 -4.55 -13.25
CA VAL A 422 36.76 -3.49 -13.80
C VAL A 422 36.47 -3.76 -15.27
N PHE A 423 35.18 -3.76 -15.62
CA PHE A 423 34.71 -3.93 -17.00
C PHE A 423 33.86 -2.73 -17.40
N ALA A 424 34.05 -2.22 -18.63
CA ALA A 424 33.29 -1.11 -19.16
C ALA A 424 33.01 -1.32 -20.65
N ASP A 425 31.77 -1.03 -21.06
CA ASP A 425 31.41 -0.91 -22.47
C ASP A 425 32.00 0.39 -23.06
N GLY A 426 32.55 0.30 -24.27
CA GLY A 426 33.03 1.48 -25.00
C GLY A 426 34.48 1.84 -24.71
N THR A 427 34.78 3.12 -24.53
CA THR A 427 36.15 3.65 -24.43
C THR A 427 36.37 4.34 -23.08
N PHE A 428 37.52 4.08 -22.46
CA PHE A 428 37.99 4.83 -21.31
C PHE A 428 38.79 6.06 -21.76
N ASN A 429 38.36 7.27 -21.38
CA ASN A 429 39.03 8.52 -21.75
C ASN A 429 39.63 9.20 -20.50
N PRO A 430 40.87 8.85 -20.12
CA PRO A 430 41.49 9.34 -18.88
C PRO A 430 42.02 10.78 -18.96
N GLY A 431 41.97 11.42 -20.14
CA GLY A 431 42.47 12.78 -20.37
C GLY A 431 43.99 12.90 -20.51
N GLY A 432 44.79 11.86 -20.23
CA GLY A 432 46.22 11.77 -20.55
C GLY A 432 46.47 11.02 -21.87
N ALA A 433 47.62 11.26 -22.51
CA ALA A 433 47.92 10.76 -23.87
C ALA A 433 48.97 9.63 -23.90
N ASP A 434 49.52 9.28 -22.75
CA ASP A 434 50.62 8.32 -22.56
C ASP A 434 50.25 7.21 -21.58
N LEU A 435 50.92 6.06 -21.76
CA LEU A 435 50.92 4.94 -20.83
C LEU A 435 52.25 4.99 -20.07
N ALA A 436 52.16 5.08 -18.75
CA ALA A 436 53.31 5.08 -17.86
C ALA A 436 53.25 3.91 -16.88
N GLU A 437 54.42 3.45 -16.45
CA GLU A 437 54.57 2.51 -15.33
C GLU A 437 55.35 3.19 -14.21
N ALA A 438 54.94 2.95 -12.97
CA ALA A 438 55.63 3.40 -11.78
C ALA A 438 56.91 2.58 -11.56
N PHE A 439 58.06 3.25 -11.53
CA PHE A 439 59.36 2.63 -11.25
C PHE A 439 60.04 3.27 -10.05
N ASP A 440 60.74 2.45 -9.27
CA ASP A 440 61.68 2.96 -8.29
C ASP A 440 62.83 3.68 -8.99
N VAL A 441 63.42 4.66 -8.31
CA VAL A 441 64.58 5.38 -8.84
C VAL A 441 65.85 5.11 -8.05
N GLU A 442 67.02 5.27 -8.69
CA GLU A 442 68.27 5.39 -7.94
C GLU A 442 68.28 6.70 -7.14
N GLY A 443 68.56 6.60 -5.84
CA GLY A 443 68.50 7.75 -4.93
C GLY A 443 67.07 8.03 -4.47
N HIS A 444 66.61 9.27 -4.68
CA HIS A 444 65.27 9.73 -4.29
C HIS A 444 64.55 10.37 -5.47
N ALA A 445 63.23 10.22 -5.55
CA ALA A 445 62.38 10.80 -6.59
C ALA A 445 62.49 12.33 -6.68
N SER A 446 62.82 13.01 -5.57
CA SER A 446 63.07 14.46 -5.52
C SER A 446 64.28 14.91 -6.36
N ALA A 447 65.17 13.99 -6.72
CA ALA A 447 66.30 14.26 -7.60
C ALA A 447 65.90 14.22 -9.09
N TYR A 448 64.68 13.78 -9.42
CA TYR A 448 64.16 13.59 -10.77
C TYR A 448 63.09 14.63 -11.09
N GLU A 449 62.99 15.00 -12.36
CA GLU A 449 62.01 15.96 -12.82
C GLU A 449 61.29 15.43 -14.05
N PRO A 450 60.00 15.77 -14.25
CA PRO A 450 59.31 15.31 -15.43
C PRO A 450 60.06 15.68 -16.73
N GLY A 451 59.90 14.88 -17.76
CA GLY A 451 60.64 14.98 -19.02
C GLY A 451 62.09 14.51 -18.96
N ASP A 452 62.61 14.13 -17.80
CA ASP A 452 63.89 13.44 -17.72
C ASP A 452 63.83 12.12 -18.49
N VAL A 453 64.84 11.87 -19.31
CA VAL A 453 65.04 10.58 -19.97
C VAL A 453 65.64 9.60 -18.97
N LEU A 454 65.02 8.42 -18.86
CA LEU A 454 65.35 7.41 -17.87
C LEU A 454 65.97 6.18 -18.54
N VAL A 455 66.94 5.57 -17.85
CA VAL A 455 67.60 4.33 -18.25
C VAL A 455 67.41 3.26 -17.17
N ILE A 456 67.43 2.00 -17.57
CA ILE A 456 67.40 0.86 -16.63
C ILE A 456 68.64 0.93 -15.73
N SER A 457 68.44 0.88 -14.41
CA SER A 457 69.54 0.75 -13.46
C SER A 457 70.20 -0.61 -13.60
N THR A 458 71.53 -0.64 -13.59
CA THR A 458 72.30 -1.89 -13.52
C THR A 458 72.69 -2.27 -12.10
N ASN A 459 72.23 -1.52 -11.10
CA ASN A 459 72.61 -1.67 -9.69
C ASN A 459 71.50 -2.27 -8.83
N ARG A 460 70.23 -2.15 -9.25
CA ARG A 460 69.06 -2.66 -8.53
C ARG A 460 67.95 -3.06 -9.48
N ASP A 461 67.27 -4.16 -9.17
CA ASP A 461 66.12 -4.64 -9.92
C ASP A 461 64.96 -3.64 -9.88
N ARG A 462 64.12 -3.65 -10.93
CA ARG A 462 62.93 -2.78 -11.09
C ARG A 462 63.20 -1.28 -10.79
N THR A 463 64.41 -0.81 -11.09
CA THR A 463 64.84 0.56 -10.80
C THR A 463 65.32 1.26 -12.07
N VAL A 464 65.02 2.55 -12.18
CA VAL A 464 65.51 3.42 -13.25
C VAL A 464 66.44 4.50 -12.70
N ALA A 465 67.32 5.00 -13.55
CA ALA A 465 68.20 6.12 -13.25
C ALA A 465 68.06 7.19 -14.33
N ARG A 466 68.46 8.42 -14.01
CA ARG A 466 68.53 9.49 -15.01
C ARG A 466 69.60 9.10 -16.04
N SER A 467 69.29 9.22 -17.34
CA SER A 467 70.29 8.99 -18.38
C SER A 467 71.51 9.88 -18.14
N SER A 468 72.72 9.41 -18.45
CA SER A 468 73.96 10.16 -18.17
C SER A 468 74.96 10.15 -19.34
N GLY A 469 74.63 9.50 -20.45
CA GLY A 469 75.48 9.40 -21.64
C GLY A 469 74.67 9.24 -22.92
N ALA A 470 75.29 9.60 -24.04
CA ALA A 470 74.64 9.57 -25.35
C ALA A 470 74.51 8.14 -25.90
N TYR A 471 73.43 7.86 -26.65
CA TYR A 471 73.18 6.56 -27.30
C TYR A 471 73.16 5.36 -26.33
N SER A 472 72.57 5.53 -25.14
CA SER A 472 72.47 4.43 -24.18
C SER A 472 71.47 3.36 -24.69
N PRO A 473 71.87 2.08 -24.80
CA PRO A 473 70.94 1.00 -25.12
C PRO A 473 70.06 0.61 -23.92
N LEU A 474 70.28 1.21 -22.75
CA LEU A 474 69.49 0.98 -21.53
C LEU A 474 68.31 1.94 -21.40
N VAL A 475 68.03 2.78 -22.41
CA VAL A 475 66.93 3.74 -22.31
C VAL A 475 65.59 3.04 -22.15
N ALA A 476 64.82 3.45 -21.14
CA ALA A 476 63.62 2.77 -20.70
C ALA A 476 62.35 3.59 -20.94
N GLY A 477 62.47 4.91 -20.96
CA GLY A 477 61.34 5.82 -21.14
C GLY A 477 61.67 7.23 -20.69
N VAL A 478 60.62 8.02 -20.48
CA VAL A 478 60.71 9.42 -20.07
C VAL A 478 59.79 9.64 -18.87
N TYR A 479 60.23 10.38 -17.87
CA TYR A 479 59.40 10.73 -16.72
C TYR A 479 58.15 11.53 -17.19
N ALA A 480 56.97 10.92 -17.10
CA ALA A 480 55.69 11.52 -17.46
C ALA A 480 55.24 12.58 -16.43
N THR A 481 54.50 13.59 -16.91
CA THR A 481 53.89 14.61 -16.02
C THR A 481 52.50 14.23 -15.56
N ARG A 482 51.71 13.59 -16.43
CA ARG A 482 50.30 13.29 -16.22
C ARG A 482 49.87 12.13 -17.13
N PRO A 483 50.25 10.89 -16.79
CA PRO A 483 49.94 9.73 -17.62
C PRO A 483 48.43 9.55 -17.79
N GLY A 484 48.01 9.06 -18.96
CA GLY A 484 46.63 8.65 -19.20
C GLY A 484 46.30 7.34 -18.48
N VAL A 485 47.23 6.39 -18.51
CA VAL A 485 47.14 5.16 -17.72
C VAL A 485 48.46 5.02 -16.95
N LEU A 486 48.35 4.85 -15.65
CA LEU A 486 49.49 4.57 -14.76
C LEU A 486 49.37 3.13 -14.27
N LEU A 487 50.39 2.32 -14.58
CA LEU A 487 50.52 0.96 -14.11
C LEU A 487 51.37 0.94 -12.83
N SER A 488 50.97 0.16 -11.84
CA SER A 488 51.67 -0.03 -10.57
C SER A 488 51.44 -1.43 -10.02
N GLU A 489 52.43 -1.97 -9.31
CA GLU A 489 52.32 -3.23 -8.58
C GLU A 489 51.71 -3.06 -7.17
N ASN A 490 51.49 -1.83 -6.69
CA ASN A 490 50.97 -1.59 -5.33
C ASN A 490 49.43 -1.59 -5.25
N GLY A 491 48.72 -2.03 -6.30
CA GLY A 491 47.26 -2.11 -6.31
C GLY A 491 46.57 -0.76 -6.09
N ILE A 492 45.58 -0.72 -5.19
CA ILE A 492 44.75 0.47 -4.92
C ILE A 492 45.53 1.63 -4.29
N ASP A 493 46.66 1.35 -3.63
CA ASP A 493 47.53 2.37 -3.05
C ASP A 493 48.30 3.17 -4.12
N GLY A 494 48.28 2.69 -5.38
CA GLY A 494 48.82 3.40 -6.54
C GLY A 494 50.34 3.44 -6.56
N MET A 495 50.92 4.58 -6.89
CA MET A 495 52.38 4.75 -6.96
C MET A 495 52.93 5.18 -5.59
N ALA A 496 54.03 4.56 -5.14
CA ALA A 496 54.70 4.96 -3.90
C ALA A 496 55.36 6.35 -4.03
N ALA A 497 55.53 7.06 -2.91
CA ALA A 497 56.03 8.44 -2.91
C ALA A 497 57.44 8.62 -3.51
N ASP A 498 58.26 7.57 -3.49
CA ASP A 498 59.64 7.57 -4.02
C ASP A 498 59.76 6.92 -5.41
N GLN A 499 58.63 6.68 -6.08
CA GLN A 499 58.56 6.18 -7.45
C GLN A 499 58.32 7.32 -8.44
N VAL A 500 58.69 7.11 -9.70
CA VAL A 500 58.38 8.03 -10.80
C VAL A 500 57.51 7.33 -11.86
N PRO A 501 56.49 8.01 -12.42
CA PRO A 501 55.75 7.50 -13.56
C PRO A 501 56.61 7.65 -14.83
N MET A 502 57.08 6.53 -15.36
CA MET A 502 57.86 6.50 -16.59
C MET A 502 56.94 6.21 -17.78
N GLY A 503 56.76 7.20 -18.65
CA GLY A 503 56.07 7.06 -19.93
C GLY A 503 56.87 6.16 -20.88
N VAL A 504 56.26 5.04 -21.27
CA VAL A 504 56.87 4.00 -22.11
C VAL A 504 56.37 4.11 -23.55
N ILE A 505 55.13 4.56 -23.71
CA ILE A 505 54.50 4.81 -25.01
C ILE A 505 53.51 5.98 -24.92
N GLY A 506 53.47 6.80 -25.98
CA GLY A 506 52.54 7.92 -26.12
C GLY A 506 53.26 9.26 -26.21
N VAL A 507 52.52 10.36 -26.03
CA VAL A 507 53.08 11.71 -26.16
C VAL A 507 53.56 12.22 -24.81
N VAL A 508 54.88 12.31 -24.64
CA VAL A 508 55.51 12.73 -23.37
C VAL A 508 56.36 13.98 -23.60
N PRO A 509 56.18 15.05 -22.80
CA PRO A 509 57.07 16.21 -22.84
C PRO A 509 58.46 15.78 -22.39
N THR A 510 59.43 15.80 -23.30
CA THR A 510 60.79 15.27 -23.09
C THR A 510 61.79 16.40 -23.11
N ARG A 511 62.74 16.37 -22.18
CA ARG A 511 63.86 17.32 -22.13
C ARG A 511 64.85 17.01 -23.24
N VAL A 512 65.29 18.03 -23.95
CA VAL A 512 66.18 17.90 -25.11
C VAL A 512 67.34 18.87 -25.07
N THR A 513 68.44 18.54 -25.74
CA THR A 513 69.55 19.45 -26.03
C THR A 513 69.69 19.69 -27.53
N HIS A 514 70.59 20.61 -27.91
CA HIS A 514 71.01 20.83 -29.30
C HIS A 514 72.05 19.79 -29.78
N GLU A 515 72.39 18.80 -28.96
CA GLU A 515 73.33 17.75 -29.37
C GLU A 515 72.78 16.99 -30.59
N GLY A 516 73.63 16.71 -31.58
CA GLY A 516 73.20 16.16 -32.87
C GLY A 516 72.55 17.17 -33.83
N GLY A 517 72.43 18.45 -33.45
CA GLY A 517 71.91 19.54 -34.28
C GLY A 517 70.42 19.85 -34.05
N PRO A 518 69.83 20.76 -34.85
CA PRO A 518 68.43 21.16 -34.72
C PRO A 518 67.49 19.94 -34.85
N ILE A 519 66.57 19.81 -33.90
CA ILE A 519 65.53 18.78 -33.91
C ILE A 519 64.36 19.28 -34.74
N ARG A 520 63.90 18.46 -35.68
CA ARG A 520 62.71 18.69 -36.51
C ARG A 520 61.68 17.62 -36.24
N ARG A 521 60.41 17.96 -36.42
CA ARG A 521 59.30 16.97 -36.35
C ARG A 521 59.63 15.72 -37.18
N GLY A 522 59.53 14.55 -36.55
CA GLY A 522 59.83 13.25 -37.15
C GLY A 522 61.25 12.73 -36.93
N ASP A 523 62.18 13.57 -36.45
CA ASP A 523 63.53 13.13 -36.11
C ASP A 523 63.49 12.09 -34.97
N LEU A 524 64.34 11.07 -35.10
CA LEU A 524 64.56 10.09 -34.03
C LEU A 524 65.38 10.72 -32.91
N LEU A 525 65.01 10.44 -31.68
CA LEU A 525 65.71 10.92 -30.49
C LEU A 525 66.35 9.77 -29.72
N VAL A 526 67.54 10.02 -29.17
CA VAL A 526 68.32 9.10 -28.32
C VAL A 526 68.73 9.83 -27.04
N THR A 527 69.26 9.14 -26.03
CA THR A 527 69.84 9.82 -24.85
C THR A 527 70.99 10.74 -25.27
N SER A 528 71.19 11.84 -24.56
CA SER A 528 72.28 12.79 -24.78
C SER A 528 73.40 12.65 -23.74
N SER A 529 74.51 13.36 -23.97
CA SER A 529 75.57 13.50 -22.97
C SER A 529 75.15 14.32 -21.75
N THR A 530 74.08 15.11 -21.86
CA THR A 530 73.51 15.88 -20.75
C THR A 530 72.55 15.01 -19.95
N PRO A 531 72.71 14.89 -18.61
CA PRO A 531 71.89 13.99 -17.84
C PRO A 531 70.38 14.26 -17.97
N GLY A 532 69.60 13.21 -18.20
CA GLY A 532 68.14 13.28 -18.32
C GLY A 532 67.63 13.94 -19.59
N HIS A 533 68.49 14.24 -20.57
CA HIS A 533 68.06 14.89 -21.81
C HIS A 533 68.22 13.96 -23.01
N ALA A 534 67.33 14.12 -23.99
CA ALA A 534 67.43 13.52 -25.31
C ALA A 534 68.15 14.44 -26.30
N MET A 535 68.61 13.86 -27.40
CA MET A 535 69.27 14.56 -28.51
C MET A 535 68.84 13.98 -29.85
N LYS A 536 69.10 14.69 -30.95
CA LYS A 536 68.87 14.18 -32.29
C LYS A 536 69.78 12.99 -32.58
N ALA A 537 69.20 11.91 -33.09
CA ALA A 537 69.94 10.73 -33.48
C ALA A 537 70.71 10.94 -34.80
N ASP A 538 71.94 10.42 -34.84
CA ASP A 538 72.69 10.16 -36.06
C ASP A 538 72.35 8.74 -36.54
N PRO A 539 71.70 8.59 -37.71
CA PRO A 539 71.31 7.28 -38.24
C PRO A 539 72.47 6.29 -38.37
N ALA A 540 73.71 6.76 -38.55
CA ALA A 540 74.89 5.90 -38.66
C ALA A 540 75.35 5.29 -37.32
N LYS A 541 74.90 5.84 -36.19
CA LYS A 541 75.27 5.38 -34.83
C LYS A 541 74.19 4.58 -34.12
N LEU A 542 73.00 4.48 -34.72
CA LEU A 542 71.86 3.82 -34.09
C LEU A 542 72.08 2.31 -33.96
N GLY A 543 72.02 1.83 -32.72
CA GLY A 543 71.90 0.41 -32.38
C GLY A 543 70.49 0.05 -31.89
N PHE A 544 70.28 -1.25 -31.67
CA PHE A 544 69.05 -1.75 -31.04
C PHE A 544 68.87 -1.17 -29.63
N GLY A 545 67.64 -0.80 -29.27
CA GLY A 545 67.30 -0.30 -27.93
C GLY A 545 67.77 1.11 -27.59
N MET A 546 68.32 1.89 -28.54
CA MET A 546 68.83 3.25 -28.26
C MET A 546 67.81 4.37 -28.47
N VAL A 547 66.75 4.10 -29.22
CA VAL A 547 65.78 5.11 -29.67
C VAL A 547 64.71 5.33 -28.60
N ILE A 548 64.51 6.59 -28.21
CA ILE A 548 63.44 7.01 -27.29
C ILE A 548 62.10 7.09 -28.03
N GLY A 549 62.12 7.68 -29.21
CA GLY A 549 60.92 8.01 -29.96
C GLY A 549 61.17 9.02 -31.07
N LYS A 550 60.10 9.70 -31.50
CA LYS A 550 60.15 10.73 -32.55
C LYS A 550 59.70 12.09 -32.03
N ALA A 551 60.42 13.13 -32.43
CA ALA A 551 60.05 14.51 -32.12
C ALA A 551 58.69 14.87 -32.75
N LEU A 552 57.80 15.46 -31.97
CA LEU A 552 56.55 16.04 -32.45
C LEU A 552 56.61 17.57 -32.54
N GLU A 553 57.68 18.20 -32.07
CA GLU A 553 57.94 19.64 -32.17
C GLU A 553 59.38 19.90 -32.64
N ASP A 554 59.60 21.09 -33.20
CA ASP A 554 60.93 21.55 -33.59
C ASP A 554 61.67 22.11 -32.36
N PHE A 555 63.00 21.96 -32.33
CA PHE A 555 63.85 22.58 -31.33
C PHE A 555 65.19 23.02 -31.92
N ASP A 556 65.53 24.30 -31.74
CA ASP A 556 66.80 24.91 -32.19
C ASP A 556 67.30 25.91 -31.13
N GLY A 557 67.05 25.61 -29.85
CA GLY A 557 67.44 26.47 -28.74
C GLY A 557 68.94 26.34 -28.40
N PRO A 558 69.57 27.41 -27.88
CA PRO A 558 71.00 27.41 -27.54
C PRO A 558 71.35 26.67 -26.24
N GLY A 559 70.35 26.19 -25.48
CA GLY A 559 70.51 25.47 -24.21
C GLY A 559 69.51 24.33 -24.10
N PRO A 560 69.35 23.69 -22.92
CA PRO A 560 68.34 22.66 -22.74
C PRO A 560 66.92 23.19 -22.92
N GLY A 561 66.06 22.38 -23.52
CA GLY A 561 64.64 22.71 -23.74
C GLY A 561 63.74 21.52 -23.44
N ARG A 562 62.45 21.66 -23.75
CA ARG A 562 61.47 20.59 -23.65
C ARG A 562 60.58 20.62 -24.88
N ILE A 563 60.34 19.45 -25.47
CA ILE A 563 59.46 19.27 -26.61
C ILE A 563 58.53 18.07 -26.41
N GLN A 564 57.40 18.06 -27.12
CA GLN A 564 56.57 16.86 -27.21
C GLN A 564 57.26 15.79 -28.06
N VAL A 565 57.30 14.56 -27.53
CA VAL A 565 57.90 13.41 -28.21
C VAL A 565 56.89 12.27 -28.21
N LEU A 566 56.70 11.65 -29.36
CA LEU A 566 56.02 10.36 -29.45
C LEU A 566 57.01 9.29 -28.98
N VAL A 567 56.96 8.99 -27.68
CA VAL A 567 57.76 7.95 -27.04
C VAL A 567 57.22 6.59 -27.47
N ASN A 568 58.12 5.69 -27.85
CA ASN A 568 57.83 4.32 -28.21
C ASN A 568 59.11 3.50 -28.04
N ILE A 569 59.37 3.11 -26.79
CA ILE A 569 60.53 2.31 -26.42
C ILE A 569 60.27 0.86 -26.83
N LYS A 570 61.23 0.23 -27.52
CA LYS A 570 61.12 -1.13 -28.05
C LYS A 570 62.32 -1.99 -27.70
#